data_AF-A0A8T8SLC9-F1
#
_entry.id   AF-A0A8T8SLC9-F1
#
_cell.length_a   1.000
_cell.length_b   1.000
_cell.length_c   1.000
_cell.angle_alpha   90.00
_cell.angle_beta   90.00
_cell.angle_gamma   90.00
#
_symmetry.space_group_name_H-M   'P 1'
#
loop_
_entity.id
_entity.type
_entity.pdbx_description
1 polymer ?
#
loop_
_entity_poly.entity_id
_entity_poly.type
_entity_poly.pdbx_seq_one_letter_code
_entity_poly.pdbx_strand_id
1 'polypeptide(L)'
;YGTLLVKDEPSLNLKALQNVKAEVDFLSEKARENSRGQAASAFDEINQTLTVILNEAVVEYTTSTSVRAGKFPAVKPATLAALFEKLARFHAGRQEHELTQRYTRQKEAVLRVRR
;
A
#
# COMPACT_ATOMS: atom_id res chain seq x y z
N TYR A 1 -10.19 11.60 -15.19
CA TYR A 1 -10.32 10.37 -14.37
C TYR A 1 -9.53 10.56 -13.09
N GLY A 2 -10.20 11.03 -12.04
CA GLY A 2 -9.59 11.36 -10.76
C GLY A 2 -10.60 11.12 -9.67
N THR A 3 -10.68 9.88 -9.20
CA THR A 3 -11.74 9.39 -8.30
C THR A 3 -11.24 9.06 -6.89
N LEU A 4 -9.96 9.30 -6.58
CA LEU A 4 -9.32 8.84 -5.35
C LEU A 4 -9.30 9.83 -4.18
N LEU A 5 -9.86 11.05 -4.33
CA LEU A 5 -9.83 12.07 -3.27
C LEU A 5 -11.20 12.72 -3.00
N VAL A 6 -12.28 12.12 -3.50
CA VAL A 6 -13.65 12.58 -3.20
C VAL A 6 -14.11 11.92 -1.91
N LYS A 7 -14.75 12.72 -1.06
CA LYS A 7 -15.19 12.41 0.31
C LYS A 7 -16.19 11.23 0.41
N ASP A 8 -16.69 10.74 -0.72
CA ASP A 8 -17.60 9.60 -0.88
C ASP A 8 -16.87 8.37 -1.46
N GLU A 9 -15.71 8.02 -0.91
CA GLU A 9 -14.89 6.92 -1.42
C GLU A 9 -15.60 5.56 -1.16
N PRO A 10 -15.82 4.69 -2.18
CA PRO A 10 -16.24 3.33 -1.94
C PRO A 10 -15.16 2.67 -1.09
N SER A 11 -15.59 2.16 0.05
CA SER A 11 -14.78 1.49 1.05
C SER A 11 -13.64 0.64 0.42
N LEU A 12 -12.38 0.98 0.72
CA LEU A 12 -11.18 0.36 0.13
C LEU A 12 -11.00 -1.09 0.62
N ASN A 13 -11.04 -2.06 -0.29
CA ASN A 13 -10.80 -3.47 0.00
C ASN A 13 -9.61 -4.03 -0.80
N LEU A 14 -9.22 -5.28 -0.52
CA LEU A 14 -8.10 -5.94 -1.20
C LEU A 14 -8.29 -6.01 -2.72
N LYS A 15 -9.52 -6.20 -3.20
CA LYS A 15 -9.83 -6.28 -4.62
C LYS A 15 -9.61 -4.94 -5.32
N ALA A 16 -9.98 -3.83 -4.68
CA ALA A 16 -9.70 -2.48 -5.17
C ALA A 16 -8.18 -2.25 -5.27
N LEU A 17 -7.41 -2.68 -4.26
CA LEU A 17 -5.94 -2.59 -4.29
C LEU A 17 -5.29 -3.41 -5.41
N GLN A 18 -5.83 -4.61 -5.71
CA GLN A 18 -5.37 -5.43 -6.83
C GLN A 18 -5.61 -4.74 -8.19
N ASN A 19 -6.79 -4.15 -8.38
CA ASN A 19 -7.11 -3.43 -9.61
C ASN A 19 -6.19 -2.20 -9.79
N VAL A 20 -6.00 -1.42 -8.73
CA VAL A 20 -5.07 -0.28 -8.74
C VAL A 20 -3.64 -0.74 -9.04
N LYS A 21 -3.20 -1.89 -8.49
CA LYS A 21 -1.88 -2.42 -8.80
C LYS A 21 -1.71 -2.72 -10.30
N ALA A 22 -2.70 -3.38 -10.92
CA ALA A 22 -2.64 -3.69 -12.34
C ALA A 22 -2.58 -2.41 -13.20
N GLU A 23 -3.35 -1.38 -12.85
CA GLU A 23 -3.32 -0.08 -13.53
C GLU A 23 -1.97 0.63 -13.36
N VAL A 24 -1.41 0.60 -12.15
CA VAL A 24 -0.11 1.20 -11.83
C VAL A 24 1.02 0.49 -12.57
N ASP A 25 1.00 -0.84 -12.66
CA ASP A 25 1.98 -1.60 -13.42
C ASP A 25 1.95 -1.20 -14.91
N PHE A 26 0.76 -1.12 -15.49
CA PHE A 26 0.58 -0.68 -16.87
C PHE A 26 1.07 0.77 -17.09
N LEU A 27 0.70 1.70 -16.21
CA LEU A 27 1.12 3.10 -16.32
C LEU A 27 2.63 3.27 -16.09
N SER A 28 3.24 2.47 -15.22
CA SER A 28 4.68 2.47 -14.97
C SER A 28 5.45 2.03 -16.21
N GLU A 29 4.99 0.96 -16.88
CA GLU A 29 5.55 0.49 -18.14
C GLU A 29 5.47 1.60 -19.21
N LYS A 30 4.32 2.24 -19.37
CA LYS A 30 4.14 3.35 -20.32
C LYS A 30 4.92 4.62 -19.96
N ALA A 31 5.12 4.91 -18.68
CA ALA A 31 5.92 6.05 -18.25
C ALA A 31 7.41 5.84 -18.51
N ARG A 32 7.89 4.59 -18.39
CA ARG A 32 9.26 4.18 -18.75
C ARG A 32 9.51 4.30 -20.25
N GLU A 33 8.54 3.89 -21.08
CA GLU A 33 8.60 4.09 -22.54
C GLU A 33 8.71 5.58 -22.92
N ASN A 34 8.10 6.49 -22.16
CA ASN A 34 8.02 7.93 -22.47
C ASN A 34 9.08 8.80 -21.76
N SER A 35 10.12 8.22 -21.14
CA SER A 35 11.27 8.94 -20.54
C SER A 35 10.93 10.00 -19.47
N ARG A 36 9.84 9.84 -18.71
CA ARG A 36 9.48 10.78 -17.62
C ARG A 36 10.01 10.29 -16.26
N GLY A 37 11.27 10.60 -15.96
CA GLY A 37 11.99 10.12 -14.77
C GLY A 37 11.33 10.44 -13.41
N GLN A 38 10.56 11.52 -13.29
CA GLN A 38 9.86 11.84 -12.03
C GLN A 38 8.62 10.97 -11.78
N ALA A 39 7.91 10.57 -12.84
CA ALA A 39 6.73 9.71 -12.72
C ALA A 39 7.13 8.28 -12.29
N ALA A 40 8.28 7.79 -12.77
CA ALA A 40 8.80 6.48 -12.43
C ALA A 40 8.95 6.25 -10.92
N SER A 41 9.49 7.25 -10.19
CA SER A 41 9.69 7.14 -8.74
C SER A 41 8.39 7.04 -7.94
N ALA A 42 7.34 7.75 -8.36
CA ALA A 42 6.02 7.67 -7.73
C ALA A 42 5.36 6.30 -7.97
N PHE A 43 5.54 5.73 -9.17
CA PHE A 43 5.06 4.39 -9.45
C PHE A 43 5.80 3.32 -8.65
N ASP A 44 7.11 3.47 -8.43
CA ASP A 44 7.89 2.54 -7.60
C ASP A 44 7.41 2.56 -6.13
N GLU A 45 7.13 3.73 -5.57
CA GLU A 45 6.52 3.86 -4.22
C GLU A 45 5.19 3.12 -4.15
N ILE A 46 4.28 3.37 -5.11
CA ILE A 46 2.95 2.75 -5.13
C ILE A 46 3.09 1.22 -5.28
N ASN A 47 3.92 0.76 -6.21
CA ASN A 47 4.08 -0.67 -6.49
C ASN A 47 4.66 -1.44 -5.31
N GLN A 48 5.74 -0.93 -4.70
CA GLN A 48 6.33 -1.60 -3.54
C GLN A 48 5.37 -1.57 -2.34
N THR A 49 4.64 -0.47 -2.14
CA THR A 49 3.65 -0.35 -1.06
C THR A 49 2.52 -1.36 -1.23
N LEU A 50 1.97 -1.48 -2.45
CA LEU A 50 0.92 -2.47 -2.75
C LEU A 50 1.45 -3.91 -2.65
N THR A 51 2.69 -4.16 -3.05
CA THR A 51 3.33 -5.48 -2.93
C THR A 51 3.42 -5.92 -1.47
N VAL A 52 3.77 -5.01 -0.54
CA VAL A 52 3.80 -5.34 0.89
C VAL A 52 2.43 -5.79 1.42
N ILE A 53 1.35 -5.16 0.95
CA ILE A 53 -0.02 -5.47 1.38
C ILE A 53 -0.50 -6.77 0.72
N LEU A 54 -0.42 -6.86 -0.61
CA LEU A 54 -1.01 -7.92 -1.41
C LEU A 54 -0.28 -9.26 -1.25
N ASN A 55 1.02 -9.24 -0.98
CA ASN A 55 1.83 -10.45 -0.78
C ASN A 55 2.04 -10.77 0.71
N GLU A 56 1.28 -10.13 1.61
CA GLU A 56 1.36 -10.32 3.06
C GLU A 56 2.78 -10.12 3.65
N ALA A 57 3.64 -9.36 2.97
CA ALA A 57 5.06 -9.18 3.31
C ALA A 57 5.30 -8.15 4.45
N VAL A 58 4.27 -7.81 5.23
CA VAL A 58 4.35 -6.83 6.33
C VAL A 58 5.35 -7.25 7.40
N VAL A 59 5.38 -8.53 7.74
CA VAL A 59 6.31 -9.05 8.75
C VAL A 59 7.75 -8.92 8.26
N GLU A 60 8.01 -9.28 7.00
CA GLU A 60 9.32 -9.16 6.36
C GLU A 60 9.79 -7.70 6.34
N TYR A 61 8.89 -6.79 5.92
CA TYR A 61 9.12 -5.35 5.90
C TYR A 61 9.43 -4.79 7.31
N THR A 62 8.65 -5.19 8.33
CA THR A 62 8.79 -4.60 9.67
C THR A 62 9.98 -5.15 10.45
N THR A 63 10.39 -6.39 10.20
CA THR A 63 11.42 -7.08 11.02
C THR A 63 12.85 -6.77 10.58
N SER A 64 13.10 -6.53 9.29
CA SER A 64 14.48 -6.38 8.78
C SER A 64 14.71 -5.03 8.11
N THR A 65 15.60 -4.22 8.70
CA THR A 65 16.07 -2.97 8.11
C THR A 65 16.73 -3.19 6.74
N SER A 66 17.50 -4.27 6.60
CA SER A 66 18.14 -4.62 5.32
C SER A 66 17.12 -4.98 4.24
N VAL A 67 16.04 -5.69 4.60
CA VAL A 67 14.95 -5.98 3.65
C VAL A 67 14.25 -4.70 3.22
N ARG A 68 13.99 -3.76 4.14
CA ARG A 68 13.40 -2.46 3.78
C ARG A 68 14.29 -1.69 2.82
N ALA A 69 15.57 -1.56 3.13
CA ALA A 69 16.52 -0.83 2.29
C ALA A 69 16.77 -1.50 0.93
N GLY A 70 16.69 -2.83 0.85
CA GLY A 70 16.96 -3.59 -0.37
C GLY A 70 15.73 -3.86 -1.23
N LYS A 71 14.69 -4.49 -0.68
CA LYS A 71 13.49 -4.94 -1.42
C LYS A 71 12.38 -3.89 -1.50
N PHE A 72 12.28 -3.04 -0.48
CA PHE A 72 11.19 -2.06 -0.35
C PHE A 72 11.67 -0.61 -0.15
N PRO A 73 12.72 -0.13 -0.86
CA PRO A 73 13.33 1.16 -0.58
C PRO A 73 12.40 2.36 -0.82
N ALA A 74 11.42 2.22 -1.72
CA ALA A 74 10.49 3.27 -2.07
C ALA A 74 9.25 3.31 -1.15
N VAL A 75 9.07 2.31 -0.27
CA VAL A 75 7.90 2.26 0.62
C VAL A 75 8.03 3.30 1.72
N LYS A 76 7.09 4.24 1.76
CA LYS A 76 6.95 5.18 2.88
C LYS A 76 6.12 4.56 4.00
N PRO A 77 6.67 4.39 5.23
CA PRO A 77 5.93 3.77 6.34
C PRO A 77 4.61 4.47 6.66
N ALA A 78 4.55 5.80 6.56
CA ALA A 78 3.34 6.57 6.82
C ALA A 78 2.21 6.25 5.82
N THR A 79 2.52 6.17 4.52
CA THR A 79 1.57 5.80 3.47
C THR A 79 1.06 4.38 3.67
N LEU A 80 1.96 3.43 3.96
CA LEU A 80 1.60 2.03 4.21
C LEU A 80 0.69 1.89 5.45
N ALA A 81 0.99 2.58 6.54
CA ALA A 81 0.13 2.58 7.73
C ALA A 81 -1.27 3.16 7.45
N ALA A 82 -1.36 4.25 6.68
CA ALA A 82 -2.66 4.83 6.30
C ALA A 82 -3.51 3.87 5.47
N LEU A 83 -2.90 3.07 4.58
CA LEU A 83 -3.62 2.04 3.81
C LEU A 83 -4.13 0.91 4.71
N PHE A 84 -3.34 0.45 5.68
CA PHE A 84 -3.82 -0.52 6.67
C PHE A 84 -4.97 0.01 7.52
N GLU A 85 -4.94 1.30 7.87
CA GLU A 85 -6.06 1.94 8.56
C GLU A 85 -7.33 1.97 7.71
N LYS A 86 -7.23 2.32 6.42
CA LYS A 86 -8.37 2.27 5.49
C LYS A 86 -8.94 0.85 5.37
N LEU A 87 -8.10 -0.18 5.26
CA LEU A 87 -8.51 -1.58 5.25
C LEU A 87 -9.20 -1.98 6.56
N ALA A 88 -8.63 -1.63 7.72
CA ALA A 88 -9.25 -1.89 9.01
C ALA A 88 -10.64 -1.26 9.12
N ARG A 89 -10.81 0.00 8.66
CA ARG A 89 -12.11 0.70 8.63
C ARG A 89 -13.12 0.02 7.69
N PHE A 90 -12.69 -0.44 6.53
CA PHE A 90 -13.52 -1.22 5.60
C PHE A 90 -14.11 -2.45 6.29
N HIS A 91 -13.24 -3.26 6.91
CA HIS A 91 -13.65 -4.50 7.56
C HIS A 91 -14.45 -4.25 8.84
N ALA A 92 -14.19 -3.15 9.56
CA ALA A 92 -14.96 -2.76 10.73
C ALA A 92 -16.43 -2.44 10.38
N GLY A 93 -16.65 -1.72 9.27
CA GLY A 93 -18.01 -1.44 8.78
C GLY A 93 -18.81 -2.68 8.35
N ARG A 94 -18.12 -3.81 8.14
CA ARG A 94 -18.70 -5.11 7.75
C ARG A 94 -18.78 -6.11 8.91
N GLN A 95 -18.41 -5.68 10.13
CA GLN A 95 -18.34 -6.56 11.31
C GLN A 95 -17.37 -7.74 11.14
N GLU A 96 -16.36 -7.60 10.26
CA GLU A 96 -15.32 -8.60 10.01
C GLU A 96 -14.19 -8.40 11.04
N HIS A 97 -14.45 -8.79 12.29
CA HIS A 97 -13.60 -8.48 13.45
C HIS A 97 -12.16 -8.99 13.31
N GLU A 98 -11.97 -10.20 12.80
CA GLU A 98 -10.62 -10.79 12.63
C GLU A 98 -9.76 -9.97 11.68
N LEU A 99 -10.30 -9.58 10.53
CA LEU A 99 -9.61 -8.77 9.52
C LEU A 99 -9.35 -7.36 10.04
N THR A 100 -10.32 -6.78 10.75
CA THR A 100 -10.16 -5.48 11.41
C THR A 100 -8.97 -5.50 12.39
N GLN A 101 -8.89 -6.51 13.25
CA GLN A 101 -7.79 -6.66 14.19
C GLN A 101 -6.46 -6.93 13.48
N ARG A 102 -6.46 -7.76 12.43
CA ARG A 102 -5.27 -8.05 11.62
C ARG A 102 -4.67 -6.78 11.06
N TYR A 103 -5.46 -5.97 10.35
CA TYR A 103 -4.98 -4.74 9.73
C TYR A 103 -4.61 -3.67 10.77
N THR A 104 -5.31 -3.62 11.90
CA THR A 104 -4.92 -2.77 13.03
C THR A 104 -3.53 -3.16 13.56
N ARG A 105 -3.26 -4.45 13.78
CA ARG A 105 -1.94 -4.93 14.23
C ARG A 105 -0.84 -4.63 13.21
N GLN A 106 -1.12 -4.82 11.91
CA GLN A 106 -0.17 -4.51 10.84
C GLN A 106 0.14 -3.01 10.77
N LYS A 107 -0.87 -2.14 10.92
CA LYS A 107 -0.68 -0.68 11.04
C LYS A 107 0.27 -0.34 12.19
N GLU A 108 0.01 -0.88 13.38
CA GLU A 108 0.85 -0.62 14.57
C GLU A 108 2.29 -1.11 14.37
N ALA A 109 2.48 -2.27 13.74
CA ALA A 109 3.81 -2.79 13.43
C ALA A 109 4.58 -1.86 12.48
N VAL A 110 3.93 -1.35 11.42
CA VAL A 110 4.52 -0.39 10.48
C VAL A 110 4.86 0.94 11.17
N LEU A 111 4.01 1.43 12.06
CA LEU A 111 4.28 2.67 12.80
C LEU A 111 5.48 2.58 13.74
N ARG A 112 5.80 1.37 14.26
CA ARG A 112 7.00 1.17 15.09
C ARG A 112 8.29 1.28 14.29
N VAL A 113 8.28 0.94 13.00
CA VAL A 113 9.43 1.07 12.11
C VAL A 113 9.83 2.53 11.87
N ARG A 114 8.89 3.47 12.07
CA ARG A 114 9.14 4.91 11.93
C ARG A 114 9.91 5.50 13.12
N ARG A 115 9.87 4.86 14.29
CA ARG A 115 10.54 5.31 15.51
C ARG A 115 11.98 4.83 15.55
#